data_AF-A0A9R1CVA3-F1
#
_entry.id   AF-A0A9R1CVA3-F1
#
_cell.length_a   1.000
_cell.length_b   1.000
_cell.length_c   1.000
_cell.angle_alpha   90.00
_cell.angle_beta   90.00
_cell.angle_gamma   90.00
#
_symmetry.space_group_name_H-M   'P 1'
#
loop_
_entity.id
_entity.type
_entity.pdbx_description
1 polymer ?
#
loop_
_entity_poly.entity_id
_entity_poly.type
_entity_poly.pdbx_seq_one_letter_code
_entity_poly.pdbx_strand_id
1 'polypeptide(L)'
;MSESLPTESDLPAALTTRDQWLCWRAEERDGKITKVPVDPNSGSFASTTDSATWSDFETATDRARNRSADGIGFVFTDEDPIVGVNLDDCRIPETGKTREWATDIIDRLESFTEISPSGTGYHVLVDGSLPDDRNRKGDIECYETARFFTVTGDHVDGTPMTVESRTEALEAVHSEYLREDDSEASTEGSNGEKTTIGRTETDATPGSSLSDQDLIKRAKNAANGEKFARLWRGSTAGYESHSEADMALCALLAFWTGGDAAQMDRLFRDSGLCREKWDERHFADGSTYGEKTIERAIAGTDEFYEPTEASERDAPSNQTANTDVGTAPPTATSLRAAQRREADHLRRIEELESKLQNAIDEIDQLETELEAERERRRELKAEFDSKHNTDSSEERSWLPW
;
A
#
# COMPACT_ATOMS: atom_id res chain seq x y z
N MET A 1 24.66 -5.53 -4.28
CA MET A 1 24.34 -5.94 -2.89
C MET A 1 25.57 -5.71 -2.06
N SER A 2 25.45 -4.92 -0.98
CA SER A 2 26.54 -4.72 -0.01
C SER A 2 27.11 -6.08 0.41
N GLU A 3 28.43 -6.22 0.37
CA GLU A 3 29.12 -7.48 0.68
C GLU A 3 29.21 -7.76 2.20
N SER A 4 28.88 -6.78 3.04
CA SER A 4 28.96 -6.88 4.50
C SER A 4 27.74 -6.27 5.20
N LEU A 5 27.31 -6.93 6.28
CA LEU A 5 26.28 -6.39 7.18
C LEU A 5 26.85 -5.21 7.97
N PRO A 6 26.03 -4.17 8.24
CA PRO A 6 26.48 -3.01 9.01
C PRO A 6 26.79 -3.39 10.45
N THR A 7 27.65 -2.58 11.07
CA THR A 7 27.93 -2.60 12.51
C THR A 7 27.29 -1.38 13.19
N GLU A 8 27.25 -1.36 14.52
CA GLU A 8 26.68 -0.22 15.26
C GLU A 8 27.35 1.12 14.93
N SER A 9 28.65 1.11 14.60
CA SER A 9 29.37 2.34 14.25
C SER A 9 29.05 2.88 12.86
N ASP A 10 28.46 2.06 12.00
CA ASP A 10 28.09 2.44 10.64
C ASP A 10 26.71 3.11 10.60
N LEU A 11 25.96 3.08 11.71
CA LEU A 11 24.56 3.48 11.78
C LEU A 11 24.32 4.54 12.86
N PRO A 12 23.29 5.40 12.69
CA PRO A 12 22.91 6.34 13.72
C PRO A 12 22.43 5.64 14.98
N ALA A 13 22.84 6.15 16.15
CA ALA A 13 22.32 5.68 17.44
C ALA A 13 20.79 5.76 17.53
N ALA A 14 20.18 6.72 16.81
CA ALA A 14 18.73 6.83 16.69
C ALA A 14 18.08 5.53 16.17
N LEU A 15 18.75 4.72 15.36
CA LEU A 15 18.18 3.44 14.91
C LEU A 15 18.58 2.29 15.84
N THR A 16 19.85 2.19 16.19
CA THR A 16 20.39 0.99 16.88
C THR A 16 19.88 0.81 18.29
N THR A 17 19.39 1.87 18.96
CA THR A 17 18.84 1.79 20.32
C THR A 17 17.36 1.38 20.39
N ARG A 18 16.73 1.05 19.25
CA ARG A 18 15.29 0.73 19.16
C ARG A 18 15.09 -0.75 18.83
N ASP A 19 14.05 -1.35 19.39
CA ASP A 19 13.67 -2.75 19.16
C ASP A 19 12.73 -2.88 17.93
N GLN A 20 13.13 -2.27 16.81
CA GLN A 20 12.34 -2.19 15.57
C GLN A 20 13.06 -2.85 14.38
N TRP A 21 13.95 -3.79 14.67
CA TRP A 21 14.74 -4.48 13.66
C TRP A 21 14.09 -5.78 13.21
N LEU A 22 14.17 -6.02 11.91
CA LEU A 22 13.83 -7.28 11.28
C LEU A 22 14.93 -7.71 10.31
N CYS A 23 14.84 -8.93 9.80
CA CYS A 23 15.64 -9.39 8.67
C CYS A 23 14.82 -9.32 7.37
N TRP A 24 15.44 -9.46 6.21
CA TRP A 24 14.71 -9.66 4.96
C TRP A 24 15.39 -10.69 4.07
N ARG A 25 14.62 -11.29 3.18
CA ARG A 25 15.10 -12.20 2.14
C ARG A 25 14.59 -11.80 0.77
N ALA A 26 15.41 -11.98 -0.26
CA ALA A 26 15.03 -11.80 -1.64
C ALA A 26 14.18 -12.99 -2.10
N GLU A 27 12.96 -12.73 -2.55
CA GLU A 27 12.09 -13.69 -3.21
C GLU A 27 11.68 -13.18 -4.58
N GLU A 28 11.80 -14.02 -5.60
CA GLU A 28 11.25 -13.72 -6.91
C GLU A 28 9.74 -13.94 -6.92
N ARG A 29 8.98 -12.92 -7.27
CA ARG A 29 7.53 -12.94 -7.47
C ARG A 29 7.22 -12.25 -8.78
N ASP A 30 6.55 -12.95 -9.70
CA ASP A 30 6.20 -12.44 -11.03
C ASP A 30 7.38 -11.85 -11.82
N GLY A 31 8.55 -12.48 -11.72
CA GLY A 31 9.79 -12.02 -12.38
C GLY A 31 10.43 -10.78 -11.76
N LYS A 32 9.93 -10.31 -10.61
CA LYS A 32 10.50 -9.20 -9.83
C LYS A 32 11.04 -9.72 -8.50
N ILE A 33 12.23 -9.24 -8.11
CA ILE A 33 12.78 -9.51 -6.78
C ILE A 33 12.05 -8.64 -5.76
N THR A 34 11.40 -9.30 -4.80
CA THR A 34 10.74 -8.68 -3.65
C THR A 34 11.53 -8.95 -2.39
N LYS A 35 11.59 -7.98 -1.47
CA LYS A 35 12.31 -8.12 -0.20
C LYS A 35 11.30 -8.45 0.89
N VAL A 36 11.23 -9.72 1.25
CA VAL A 36 10.24 -10.24 2.19
C VAL A 36 10.77 -10.12 3.61
N PRO A 37 10.05 -9.46 4.53
CA PRO A 37 10.47 -9.30 5.92
C PRO A 37 10.44 -10.63 6.68
N VAL A 38 11.42 -10.82 7.56
CA VAL A 38 11.69 -12.05 8.31
C VAL A 38 11.93 -11.69 9.77
N ASP A 39 11.26 -12.38 10.67
CA ASP A 39 11.43 -12.23 12.12
C ASP A 39 12.83 -12.74 12.55
N PRO A 40 13.66 -11.88 13.19
CA PRO A 40 14.97 -12.26 13.72
C PRO A 40 14.97 -13.43 14.71
N ASN A 41 13.89 -13.64 15.44
CA ASN A 41 13.80 -14.68 16.45
C ASN A 41 13.34 -16.00 15.83
N SER A 42 12.20 -16.01 15.15
CA SER A 42 11.63 -17.26 14.61
C SER A 42 12.16 -17.64 13.22
N GLY A 43 12.54 -16.66 12.39
CA GLY A 43 12.83 -16.86 10.97
C GLY A 43 11.60 -17.00 10.08
N SER A 44 10.41 -16.81 10.65
CA SER A 44 9.16 -16.75 9.91
C SER A 44 8.93 -15.33 9.35
N PHE A 45 7.79 -15.08 8.73
CA PHE A 45 7.44 -13.76 8.22
C PHE A 45 7.34 -12.74 9.36
N ALA A 46 7.95 -11.57 9.20
CA ALA A 46 7.74 -10.45 10.11
C ALA A 46 6.70 -9.48 9.54
N SER A 47 5.75 -9.06 10.36
CA SER A 47 4.76 -8.04 9.99
C SER A 47 5.36 -6.66 10.21
N THR A 48 5.12 -5.69 9.32
CA THR A 48 5.58 -4.30 9.51
C THR A 48 4.70 -3.49 10.47
N THR A 49 3.70 -4.11 11.09
CA THR A 49 2.79 -3.46 12.04
C THR A 49 2.58 -4.27 13.32
N ASP A 50 3.31 -5.37 13.51
CA ASP A 50 3.28 -6.16 14.74
C ASP A 50 4.67 -6.20 15.38
N SER A 51 4.82 -5.43 16.46
CA SER A 51 6.09 -5.29 17.18
C SER A 51 6.58 -6.58 17.82
N ALA A 52 5.71 -7.57 18.03
CA ALA A 52 6.11 -8.89 18.51
C ALA A 52 6.97 -9.67 17.50
N THR A 53 6.99 -9.24 16.23
CA THR A 53 7.78 -9.87 15.16
C THR A 53 9.11 -9.16 14.85
N TRP A 54 9.45 -8.12 15.63
CA TRP A 54 10.70 -7.37 15.53
C TRP A 54 11.64 -7.74 16.69
N SER A 55 12.86 -7.24 16.65
CA SER A 55 13.88 -7.43 17.69
C SER A 55 14.80 -6.23 17.79
N ASP A 56 15.77 -6.32 18.69
CA ASP A 56 16.95 -5.44 18.74
C ASP A 56 17.92 -5.65 17.55
N PHE A 57 18.84 -4.70 17.38
CA PHE A 57 19.84 -4.68 16.31
C PHE A 57 20.79 -5.89 16.33
N GLU A 58 21.24 -6.31 17.51
CA GLU A 58 22.21 -7.41 17.67
C GLU A 58 21.58 -8.72 17.18
N THR A 59 20.37 -9.03 17.62
CA THR A 59 19.61 -10.22 17.23
C THR A 59 19.36 -10.27 15.72
N ALA A 60 18.93 -9.16 15.13
CA ALA A 60 18.71 -9.07 13.67
C ALA A 60 20.01 -9.30 12.88
N THR A 61 21.10 -8.67 13.32
CA THR A 61 22.40 -8.79 12.65
C THR A 61 22.96 -10.20 12.77
N ASP A 62 22.83 -10.84 13.93
CA ASP A 62 23.29 -12.21 14.15
C ASP A 62 22.52 -13.23 13.31
N ARG A 63 21.20 -13.06 13.14
CA ARG A 63 20.45 -13.90 12.18
C ARG A 63 20.97 -13.72 10.75
N ALA A 64 21.15 -12.48 10.31
CA ALA A 64 21.61 -12.20 8.95
C ALA A 64 23.02 -12.75 8.71
N ARG A 65 23.93 -12.66 9.70
CA ARG A 65 25.30 -13.24 9.62
C ARG A 65 25.30 -14.75 9.40
N ASN A 66 24.33 -15.46 9.99
CA ASN A 66 24.16 -16.90 9.82
C ASN A 66 23.58 -17.30 8.45
N ARG A 67 23.45 -16.35 7.50
CA ARG A 67 22.94 -16.53 6.13
C ARG A 67 21.53 -17.13 6.04
N SER A 68 20.74 -16.97 7.09
CA SER A 68 19.31 -17.30 7.09
C SER A 68 18.44 -16.15 6.56
N ALA A 69 19.07 -15.02 6.21
CA ALA A 69 18.48 -13.83 5.62
C ALA A 69 19.52 -13.13 4.72
N ASP A 70 19.06 -12.30 3.79
CA ASP A 70 19.90 -11.55 2.85
C ASP A 70 20.33 -10.18 3.39
N GLY A 71 19.65 -9.67 4.43
CA GLY A 71 20.03 -8.45 5.12
C GLY A 71 19.13 -8.14 6.31
N ILE A 72 19.36 -6.96 6.91
CA ILE A 72 18.55 -6.41 7.99
C ILE A 72 17.69 -5.25 7.48
N GLY A 73 16.63 -4.94 8.22
CA GLY A 73 15.76 -3.81 7.96
C GLY A 73 15.23 -3.20 9.25
N PHE A 74 14.80 -1.95 9.15
CA PHE A 74 14.29 -1.14 10.24
C PHE A 74 12.85 -0.72 9.96
N VAL A 75 11.95 -0.93 10.93
CA VAL A 75 10.52 -0.62 10.80
C VAL A 75 10.23 0.77 11.34
N PHE A 76 9.54 1.59 10.56
CA PHE A 76 9.04 2.90 10.99
C PHE A 76 7.69 2.76 11.68
N THR A 77 7.48 3.46 12.78
CA THR A 77 6.21 3.44 13.52
C THR A 77 5.75 4.83 13.91
N ASP A 78 4.45 4.98 14.17
CA ASP A 78 3.87 6.24 14.66
C ASP A 78 4.39 6.68 16.05
N GLU A 79 5.20 5.85 16.72
CA GLU A 79 5.78 6.12 18.05
C GLU A 79 7.19 6.70 17.96
N ASP A 80 7.84 6.66 16.79
CA ASP A 80 9.15 7.25 16.57
C ASP A 80 9.09 8.39 15.55
N PRO A 81 9.97 9.40 15.65
CA PRO A 81 9.94 10.56 14.77
C PRO A 81 10.68 10.31 13.45
N ILE A 82 11.03 9.06 13.10
CA ILE A 82 11.92 8.80 11.97
C ILE A 82 11.11 8.65 10.69
N VAL A 83 11.45 9.47 9.70
CA VAL A 83 10.92 9.37 8.34
C VAL A 83 12.02 8.83 7.43
N GLY A 84 11.70 7.76 6.71
CA GLY A 84 12.52 7.23 5.63
C GLY A 84 12.10 7.81 4.28
N VAL A 85 13.04 8.43 3.57
CA VAL A 85 12.89 8.89 2.19
C VAL A 85 13.70 7.96 1.27
N ASN A 86 13.01 7.19 0.43
CA ASN A 86 13.60 6.30 -0.57
C ASN A 86 13.68 7.00 -1.93
N LEU A 87 14.87 7.00 -2.53
CA LEU A 87 15.17 7.59 -3.83
C LEU A 87 15.62 6.48 -4.79
N ASP A 88 14.71 5.98 -5.61
CA ASP A 88 14.94 4.85 -6.51
C ASP A 88 15.61 5.28 -7.84
N ASP A 89 16.33 4.35 -8.47
CA ASP A 89 16.93 4.46 -9.82
C ASP A 89 17.67 5.78 -10.15
N CYS A 90 18.24 6.42 -9.13
CA CYS A 90 18.85 7.74 -9.23
C CYS A 90 20.38 7.71 -9.21
N ARG A 91 21.00 6.55 -8.98
CA ARG A 91 22.46 6.36 -8.88
C ARG A 91 22.97 5.33 -9.89
N ILE A 92 24.08 5.64 -10.56
CA ILE A 92 24.81 4.67 -11.41
C ILE A 92 25.84 3.93 -10.54
N PRO A 93 25.68 2.61 -10.27
CA PRO A 93 26.50 1.89 -9.31
C PRO A 93 28.01 2.00 -9.54
N GLU A 94 28.44 1.92 -10.80
CA GLU A 94 29.84 1.85 -11.21
C GLU A 94 30.58 3.18 -11.06
N THR A 95 29.84 4.29 -11.10
CA THR A 95 30.43 5.64 -11.13
C THR A 95 30.06 6.47 -9.92
N GLY A 96 29.04 6.07 -9.16
CA GLY A 96 28.45 6.86 -8.08
C GLY A 96 27.76 8.14 -8.56
N LYS A 97 27.59 8.35 -9.87
CA LYS A 97 26.88 9.51 -10.40
C LYS A 97 25.41 9.46 -10.02
N THR A 98 24.91 10.58 -9.54
CA THR A 98 23.55 10.75 -9.03
C THR A 98 22.76 11.70 -9.92
N ARG A 99 21.46 11.44 -10.12
CA ARG A 99 20.55 12.36 -10.81
C ARG A 99 20.42 13.66 -10.01
N GLU A 100 20.34 14.79 -10.72
CA GLU A 100 20.35 16.13 -10.09
C GLU A 100 19.24 16.31 -9.04
N TRP A 101 18.03 15.82 -9.30
CA TRP A 101 16.92 15.88 -8.34
C TRP A 101 17.21 15.10 -7.05
N ALA A 102 17.91 13.97 -7.12
CA ALA A 102 18.25 13.18 -5.95
C ALA A 102 19.37 13.85 -5.15
N THR A 103 20.35 14.46 -5.82
CA THR A 103 21.36 15.29 -5.17
C THR A 103 20.73 16.48 -4.45
N ASP A 104 19.79 17.20 -5.08
CA ASP A 104 19.08 18.31 -4.44
C ASP A 104 18.35 17.87 -3.17
N ILE A 105 17.63 16.74 -3.21
CA ILE A 105 16.93 16.20 -2.03
C ILE A 105 17.91 15.84 -0.91
N ILE A 106 18.99 15.10 -1.23
CA ILE A 106 20.01 14.71 -0.25
C ILE A 106 20.65 15.95 0.39
N ASP A 107 21.02 16.96 -0.42
CA ASP A 107 21.66 18.18 0.04
C ASP A 107 20.73 19.04 0.91
N ARG A 108 19.42 19.07 0.61
CA ARG A 108 18.41 19.81 1.39
C ARG A 108 18.05 19.12 2.70
N LEU A 109 17.92 17.80 2.67
CA LEU A 109 17.61 17.02 3.86
C LEU A 109 18.83 16.93 4.79
N GLU A 110 20.06 16.88 4.26
CA GLU A 110 21.32 16.95 5.02
C GLU A 110 21.23 16.13 6.33
N SER A 111 21.00 14.83 6.18
CA SER A 111 20.83 13.86 7.26
C SER A 111 21.45 12.53 6.84
N PHE A 112 21.45 11.54 7.74
CA PHE A 112 21.97 10.21 7.45
C PHE A 112 21.45 9.66 6.13
N THR A 113 22.37 9.36 5.22
CA THR A 113 22.08 8.84 3.90
C THR A 113 22.92 7.60 3.63
N GLU A 114 22.29 6.53 3.16
CA GLU A 114 22.96 5.29 2.76
C GLU A 114 22.60 4.86 1.34
N ILE A 115 23.47 4.07 0.73
CA ILE A 115 23.23 3.45 -0.58
C ILE A 115 22.31 2.23 -0.37
N SER A 116 21.20 2.20 -1.11
CA SER A 116 20.24 1.08 -1.08
C SER A 116 20.87 -0.27 -1.49
N PRO A 117 20.28 -1.43 -1.14
CA PRO A 117 20.88 -2.74 -1.44
C PRO A 117 21.13 -3.02 -2.93
N SER A 118 20.35 -2.42 -3.84
CA SER A 118 20.55 -2.56 -5.29
C SER A 118 21.78 -1.78 -5.77
N GLY A 119 22.23 -0.77 -5.01
CA GLY A 119 23.29 0.16 -5.40
C GLY A 119 22.83 1.27 -6.35
N THR A 120 21.56 1.27 -6.75
CA THR A 120 20.98 2.17 -7.77
C THR A 120 20.19 3.34 -7.18
N GLY A 121 19.99 3.36 -5.86
CA GLY A 121 19.24 4.39 -5.15
C GLY A 121 19.78 4.65 -3.75
N TYR A 122 19.11 5.54 -3.01
CA TYR A 122 19.50 5.97 -1.68
C TYR A 122 18.34 5.89 -0.69
N HIS A 123 18.66 5.70 0.59
CA HIS A 123 17.75 5.98 1.69
C HIS A 123 18.28 7.21 2.46
N VAL A 124 17.44 8.21 2.67
CA VAL A 124 17.69 9.33 3.57
C VAL A 124 16.79 9.15 4.79
N LEU A 125 17.36 9.20 5.99
CA LEU A 125 16.60 9.09 7.24
C LEU A 125 16.62 10.43 7.97
N VAL A 126 15.45 10.95 8.32
CA VAL A 126 15.31 12.24 9.01
C VAL A 126 14.45 12.10 10.26
N ASP A 127 14.67 12.96 11.24
CA ASP A 127 13.73 13.18 12.34
C ASP A 127 12.73 14.26 11.88
N GLY A 128 11.45 13.92 11.83
CA GLY A 128 10.40 14.82 11.40
C GLY A 128 9.04 14.15 11.28
N SER A 129 8.13 14.82 10.56
CA SER A 129 6.78 14.33 10.29
C SER A 129 6.41 14.65 8.86
N LEU A 130 5.74 13.71 8.18
CA LEU A 130 5.26 13.94 6.82
C LEU A 130 3.97 14.77 6.82
N PRO A 131 3.78 15.65 5.84
CA PRO A 131 2.47 16.22 5.54
C PRO A 131 1.42 15.13 5.28
N ASP A 132 0.17 15.36 5.68
CA ASP A 132 -0.97 14.48 5.37
C ASP A 132 -1.38 14.62 3.90
N ASP A 133 -0.55 14.08 3.02
CA ASP A 133 -0.65 14.14 1.56
C ASP A 133 -0.03 12.86 0.96
N ARG A 134 0.10 12.78 -0.38
CA ARG A 134 0.72 11.62 -1.02
C ARG A 134 2.16 11.45 -0.56
N ASN A 135 2.56 10.22 -0.37
CA ASN A 135 3.89 9.86 0.13
C ASN A 135 4.76 9.21 -0.95
N ARG A 136 4.29 9.17 -2.20
CA ARG A 136 5.04 8.67 -3.35
C ARG A 136 4.74 9.50 -4.61
N LYS A 137 5.76 9.76 -5.42
CA LYS A 137 5.65 10.22 -6.81
C LYS A 137 6.84 9.68 -7.60
N GLY A 138 6.56 8.90 -8.65
CA GLY A 138 7.62 8.30 -9.48
C GLY A 138 8.59 7.48 -8.63
N ASP A 139 9.87 7.89 -8.66
CA ASP A 139 11.01 7.24 -8.01
C ASP A 139 11.30 7.79 -6.59
N ILE A 140 10.39 8.57 -6.01
CA ILE A 140 10.52 9.14 -4.67
C ILE A 140 9.40 8.59 -3.79
N GLU A 141 9.75 7.97 -2.66
CA GLU A 141 8.81 7.47 -1.65
C GLU A 141 9.21 7.93 -0.24
N CYS A 142 8.25 8.32 0.58
CA CYS A 142 8.46 8.74 1.96
C CYS A 142 7.59 7.91 2.91
N TYR A 143 8.13 7.45 4.03
CA TYR A 143 7.38 6.67 5.01
C TYR A 143 7.79 7.01 6.44
N GLU A 144 6.79 7.19 7.30
CA GLU A 144 6.96 7.39 8.75
C GLU A 144 6.33 6.24 9.57
N THR A 145 5.56 5.34 8.94
CA THR A 145 4.89 4.23 9.62
C THR A 145 4.62 3.03 8.68
N ALA A 146 4.42 1.85 9.26
CA ALA A 146 3.89 0.63 8.64
C ALA A 146 4.70 0.08 7.45
N ARG A 147 5.92 0.56 7.25
CA ARG A 147 6.90 0.07 6.28
C ARG A 147 8.23 -0.17 6.99
N PHE A 148 9.06 -0.98 6.36
CA PHE A 148 10.45 -1.12 6.75
C PHE A 148 11.34 -0.68 5.60
N PHE A 149 12.49 -0.10 5.92
CA PHE A 149 13.58 0.04 4.96
C PHE A 149 14.60 -1.04 5.22
N THR A 150 15.15 -1.60 4.15
CA THR A 150 16.37 -2.38 4.24
C THR A 150 17.52 -1.47 4.61
N VAL A 151 18.38 -1.89 5.53
CA VAL A 151 19.51 -1.09 6.02
C VAL A 151 20.80 -1.71 5.52
N THR A 152 21.66 -0.91 4.91
CA THR A 152 22.96 -1.36 4.39
C THR A 152 24.13 -0.87 5.23
N GLY A 153 23.99 0.30 5.85
CA GLY A 153 25.10 1.05 6.46
C GLY A 153 26.18 1.49 5.47
N ASP A 154 25.93 1.38 4.16
CA ASP A 154 26.81 1.89 3.12
C ASP A 154 26.63 3.42 3.01
N HIS A 155 27.18 4.11 4.00
CA HIS A 155 27.01 5.55 4.21
C HIS A 155 27.53 6.37 3.04
N VAL A 156 26.79 7.42 2.68
CA VAL A 156 27.19 8.34 1.62
C VAL A 156 28.12 9.41 2.16
N ASP A 157 29.38 9.35 1.69
CA ASP A 157 30.41 10.34 1.99
C ASP A 157 29.89 11.78 1.84
N GLY A 158 30.12 12.60 2.87
CA GLY A 158 29.72 14.01 2.89
C GLY A 158 28.34 14.28 3.49
N THR A 159 27.54 13.25 3.77
CA THR A 159 26.29 13.38 4.52
C THR A 159 26.52 13.15 6.03
N PRO A 160 25.64 13.64 6.93
CA PRO A 160 25.77 13.37 8.36
C PRO A 160 25.75 11.88 8.71
N MET A 161 26.41 11.51 9.81
CA MET A 161 26.34 10.15 10.40
C MET A 161 25.14 9.98 11.35
N THR A 162 24.37 11.05 11.56
CA THR A 162 23.27 11.15 12.51
C THR A 162 21.96 11.44 11.79
N VAL A 163 20.86 11.01 12.40
CA VAL A 163 19.51 11.41 11.95
C VAL A 163 19.26 12.82 12.47
N GLU A 164 19.14 13.78 11.55
CA GLU A 164 18.93 15.20 11.84
C GLU A 164 17.45 15.57 11.82
N SER A 165 17.06 16.55 12.64
CA SER A 165 15.70 17.09 12.67
C SER A 165 15.48 18.02 11.48
N ARG A 166 14.58 17.63 10.57
CA ARG A 166 14.45 18.23 9.23
C ARG A 166 13.01 18.44 8.79
N THR A 167 12.04 18.56 9.70
CA THR A 167 10.62 18.73 9.36
C THR A 167 10.37 19.81 8.31
N GLU A 168 10.91 21.02 8.47
CA GLU A 168 10.70 22.11 7.49
C GLU A 168 11.31 21.79 6.11
N ALA A 169 12.50 21.18 6.08
CA ALA A 169 13.16 20.79 4.83
C ALA A 169 12.43 19.64 4.15
N LEU A 170 11.95 18.67 4.94
CA LEU A 170 11.13 17.55 4.49
C LEU A 170 9.81 18.04 3.90
N GLU A 171 9.12 18.98 4.55
CA GLU A 171 7.91 19.60 4.02
C GLU A 171 8.17 20.34 2.70
N ALA A 172 9.29 21.06 2.58
CA ALA A 172 9.65 21.77 1.36
C ALA A 172 9.96 20.79 0.20
N VAL A 173 10.74 19.73 0.47
CA VAL A 173 11.03 18.66 -0.49
C VAL A 173 9.74 17.96 -0.90
N HIS A 174 8.89 17.62 0.07
CA HIS A 174 7.59 17.02 -0.16
C HIS A 174 6.72 17.91 -1.04
N SER A 175 6.65 19.20 -0.74
CA SER A 175 5.85 20.13 -1.53
C SER A 175 6.27 20.22 -2.98
N GLU A 176 7.58 20.18 -3.25
CA GLU A 176 8.11 20.37 -4.60
C GLU A 176 8.11 19.08 -5.42
N TYR A 177 8.59 17.99 -4.81
CA TYR A 177 8.75 16.73 -5.50
C TYR A 177 7.56 15.80 -5.38
N LEU A 178 6.70 15.99 -4.36
CA LEU A 178 5.54 15.14 -4.09
C LEU A 178 4.19 15.87 -4.12
N ARG A 179 4.04 17.17 -4.38
CA ARG A 179 2.69 17.73 -4.71
C ARG A 179 2.45 17.72 -6.22
N GLU A 180 1.18 17.83 -6.63
CA GLU A 180 0.83 18.14 -8.02
C GLU A 180 1.07 19.62 -8.30
N ASP A 181 1.63 19.92 -9.47
CA ASP A 181 1.42 21.22 -10.09
C ASP A 181 0.08 21.16 -10.81
N ASP A 182 -0.87 22.02 -10.41
CA ASP A 182 -2.14 22.26 -11.12
C ASP A 182 -1.93 22.88 -12.53
N SER A 183 -0.71 22.91 -13.05
CA SER A 183 -0.38 23.60 -14.29
C SER A 183 0.58 22.81 -15.17
N GLU A 184 0.03 22.00 -16.08
CA GLU A 184 0.62 21.84 -17.42
C GLU A 184 -0.36 21.16 -18.39
N ALA A 185 -1.41 21.90 -18.76
CA ALA A 185 -2.15 21.64 -20.00
C ALA A 185 -2.52 22.98 -20.64
N SER A 186 -1.56 23.59 -21.36
CA SER A 186 -1.76 24.38 -22.59
C SER A 186 -0.60 25.37 -22.83
N THR A 187 0.36 24.99 -23.66
CA THR A 187 1.16 25.97 -24.40
C THR A 187 0.91 25.79 -25.88
N GLU A 188 -0.05 26.54 -26.43
CA GLU A 188 -0.08 26.93 -27.83
C GLU A 188 -1.02 28.15 -28.03
N GLY A 189 -0.44 29.29 -28.43
CA GLY A 189 -1.06 30.17 -29.43
C GLY A 189 -1.94 31.37 -29.02
N SER A 190 -1.28 32.51 -28.74
CA SER A 190 -1.57 33.86 -29.29
C SER A 190 -2.88 34.61 -28.96
N ASN A 191 -2.71 35.68 -28.17
CA ASN A 191 -3.24 37.05 -28.31
C ASN A 191 -4.76 37.32 -28.47
N GLY A 192 -5.35 37.99 -27.47
CA GLY A 192 -6.65 38.64 -27.59
C GLY A 192 -7.19 39.22 -26.29
N GLU A 193 -6.69 40.40 -25.90
CA GLU A 193 -7.37 41.51 -25.21
C GLU A 193 -8.43 41.25 -24.11
N LYS A 194 -8.07 41.69 -22.89
CA LYS A 194 -8.91 42.11 -21.76
C LYS A 194 -10.43 42.16 -22.01
N THR A 195 -11.19 41.37 -21.25
CA THR A 195 -12.40 41.88 -20.57
C THR A 195 -12.62 41.12 -19.25
N THR A 196 -12.64 41.91 -18.19
CA THR A 196 -12.94 41.59 -16.80
C THR A 196 -14.41 41.21 -16.66
N ILE A 197 -14.74 39.97 -16.30
CA ILE A 197 -16.02 39.62 -15.64
C ILE A 197 -15.75 38.51 -14.63
N GLY A 198 -16.23 38.72 -13.39
CA GLY A 198 -15.93 37.95 -12.19
C GLY A 198 -16.26 36.46 -12.30
N ARG A 199 -15.41 35.65 -11.68
CA ARG A 199 -15.60 34.22 -11.51
C ARG A 199 -16.50 34.01 -10.29
N THR A 200 -17.79 33.92 -10.58
CA THR A 200 -18.82 33.48 -9.65
C THR A 200 -18.62 31.98 -9.38
N GLU A 201 -18.69 31.60 -8.11
CA GLU A 201 -18.98 30.25 -7.64
C GLU A 201 -20.24 29.71 -8.33
N THR A 202 -20.24 28.42 -8.70
CA THR A 202 -21.40 27.50 -8.89
C THR A 202 -20.94 26.30 -9.73
N ASP A 203 -21.45 25.08 -9.61
CA ASP A 203 -22.20 24.38 -8.55
C ASP A 203 -22.32 22.91 -8.98
N ALA A 204 -22.54 22.07 -7.98
CA ALA A 204 -23.18 20.75 -7.97
C ALA A 204 -23.55 20.02 -9.29
N THR A 205 -23.04 18.79 -9.41
CA THR A 205 -23.73 17.67 -10.08
C THR A 205 -24.52 16.88 -9.02
N PRO A 206 -25.73 16.36 -9.29
CA PRO A 206 -26.59 15.79 -8.27
C PRO A 206 -26.23 14.32 -7.99
N GLY A 207 -25.60 14.07 -6.84
CA GLY A 207 -25.33 12.74 -6.29
C GLY A 207 -24.19 12.81 -5.27
N SER A 208 -24.51 12.73 -3.97
CA SER A 208 -23.63 12.98 -2.81
C SER A 208 -23.26 14.46 -2.55
N SER A 209 -23.86 15.03 -1.50
CA SER A 209 -23.81 16.46 -1.13
C SER A 209 -22.55 16.88 -0.34
N LEU A 210 -21.41 16.20 -0.53
CA LEU A 210 -20.16 16.50 0.17
C LEU A 210 -19.04 16.83 -0.81
N SER A 211 -18.23 17.82 -0.46
CA SER A 211 -16.96 18.08 -1.14
C SER A 211 -16.01 16.88 -0.95
N ASP A 212 -15.16 16.61 -1.94
CA ASP A 212 -14.18 15.52 -1.90
C ASP A 212 -13.31 15.59 -0.62
N GLN A 213 -12.94 16.80 -0.18
CA GLN A 213 -12.20 17.00 1.07
C GLN A 213 -12.98 16.67 2.34
N ASP A 214 -14.26 17.04 2.40
CA ASP A 214 -15.09 16.72 3.58
C ASP A 214 -15.40 15.23 3.65
N LEU A 215 -15.56 14.58 2.50
CA LEU A 215 -15.70 13.14 2.38
C LEU A 215 -14.45 12.44 2.91
N ILE A 216 -13.25 12.84 2.47
CA ILE A 216 -11.98 12.27 2.95
C ILE A 216 -11.86 12.45 4.47
N LYS A 217 -12.13 13.65 5.00
CA LYS A 217 -12.09 13.91 6.45
C LYS A 217 -13.05 13.01 7.21
N ARG A 218 -14.28 12.83 6.73
CA ARG A 218 -15.26 11.96 7.37
C ARG A 218 -14.87 10.49 7.28
N ALA A 219 -14.36 10.06 6.14
CA ALA A 219 -13.87 8.70 5.93
C ALA A 219 -12.71 8.37 6.87
N LYS A 220 -11.74 9.28 7.04
CA LYS A 220 -10.62 9.14 7.98
C LYS A 220 -11.07 9.11 9.45
N ASN A 221 -12.16 9.77 9.82
CA ASN A 221 -12.68 9.81 11.20
C ASN A 221 -13.76 8.75 11.50
N ALA A 222 -14.11 7.90 10.53
CA ALA A 222 -15.08 6.83 10.72
C ALA A 222 -14.50 5.66 11.53
N ALA A 223 -15.36 4.71 11.92
CA ALA A 223 -14.94 3.53 12.69
C ALA A 223 -13.89 2.66 11.96
N ASN A 224 -13.87 2.70 10.63
CA ASN A 224 -12.87 2.07 9.76
C ASN A 224 -11.87 3.09 9.19
N GLY A 225 -11.77 4.28 9.79
CA GLY A 225 -11.02 5.40 9.25
C GLY A 225 -9.51 5.20 9.22
N GLU A 226 -8.96 4.38 10.13
CA GLU A 226 -7.56 3.96 10.08
C GLU A 226 -7.25 3.13 8.83
N LYS A 227 -8.14 2.17 8.50
CA LYS A 227 -8.05 1.38 7.27
C LYS A 227 -8.16 2.27 6.04
N PHE A 228 -9.08 3.23 6.05
CA PHE A 228 -9.21 4.22 4.98
C PHE A 228 -7.94 5.05 4.84
N ALA A 229 -7.44 5.65 5.93
CA ALA A 229 -6.22 6.47 5.93
C ALA A 229 -4.99 5.69 5.44
N ARG A 230 -4.85 4.43 5.87
CA ARG A 230 -3.77 3.55 5.44
C ARG A 230 -3.79 3.30 3.93
N LEU A 231 -4.96 2.94 3.38
CA LEU A 231 -5.13 2.72 1.94
C LEU A 231 -5.00 4.03 1.15
N TRP A 232 -5.57 5.13 1.68
CA TRP A 232 -5.49 6.47 1.09
C TRP A 232 -4.04 6.94 0.91
N ARG A 233 -3.16 6.61 1.87
CA ARG A 233 -1.71 6.87 1.81
C ARG A 233 -0.91 5.83 1.01
N GLY A 234 -1.55 4.98 0.20
CA GLY A 234 -0.85 4.04 -0.68
C GLY A 234 -0.32 2.76 0.00
N SER A 235 -0.67 2.49 1.25
CA SER A 235 -0.20 1.26 1.91
C SER A 235 -1.03 0.05 1.52
N THR A 236 -0.38 -0.95 0.92
CA THR A 236 -0.95 -2.26 0.58
C THR A 236 -0.84 -3.27 1.73
N ALA A 237 -0.44 -2.84 2.93
CA ALA A 237 -0.25 -3.74 4.07
C ALA A 237 -1.55 -4.50 4.42
N GLY A 238 -1.45 -5.80 4.74
CA GLY A 238 -2.62 -6.64 5.02
C GLY A 238 -3.44 -7.05 3.79
N TYR A 239 -2.89 -6.88 2.58
CA TYR A 239 -3.45 -7.39 1.32
C TYR A 239 -2.41 -8.24 0.60
N GLU A 240 -2.83 -9.32 -0.05
CA GLU A 240 -1.91 -10.25 -0.74
C GLU A 240 -1.33 -9.62 -2.01
N SER A 241 -2.05 -8.65 -2.58
CA SER A 241 -1.62 -7.91 -3.75
C SER A 241 -2.02 -6.44 -3.74
N HIS A 242 -1.32 -5.63 -4.53
CA HIS A 242 -1.70 -4.24 -4.76
C HIS A 242 -3.10 -4.12 -5.34
N SER A 243 -3.52 -5.06 -6.19
CA SER A 243 -4.84 -5.03 -6.81
C SER A 243 -5.96 -5.27 -5.79
N GLU A 244 -5.69 -6.04 -4.73
CA GLU A 244 -6.63 -6.19 -3.61
C GLU A 244 -6.72 -4.93 -2.76
N ALA A 245 -5.61 -4.23 -2.54
CA ALA A 245 -5.60 -2.94 -1.87
C ALA A 245 -6.39 -1.90 -2.69
N ASP A 246 -6.21 -1.87 -4.01
CA ASP A 246 -6.98 -1.01 -4.94
C ASP A 246 -8.49 -1.27 -4.78
N MET A 247 -8.89 -2.55 -4.82
CA MET A 247 -10.29 -2.96 -4.67
C MET A 247 -10.85 -2.57 -3.30
N ALA A 248 -10.07 -2.74 -2.23
CA ALA A 248 -10.50 -2.39 -0.89
C ALA A 248 -10.70 -0.88 -0.71
N LEU A 249 -9.83 -0.06 -1.30
CA LEU A 249 -10.02 1.39 -1.30
C LEU A 249 -11.26 1.77 -2.13
N CYS A 250 -11.44 1.18 -3.31
CA CYS A 250 -12.61 1.41 -4.15
C CYS A 250 -13.92 1.03 -3.45
N ALA A 251 -13.95 -0.06 -2.66
CA ALA A 251 -15.12 -0.43 -1.89
C ALA A 251 -15.47 0.60 -0.80
N LEU A 252 -14.45 1.17 -0.13
CA LEU A 252 -14.67 2.27 0.82
C LEU A 252 -15.17 3.53 0.12
N LEU A 253 -14.56 3.89 -1.02
CA LEU A 253 -14.98 5.04 -1.82
C LEU A 253 -16.40 4.87 -2.38
N ALA A 254 -16.79 3.67 -2.80
CA ALA A 254 -18.14 3.37 -3.26
C ALA A 254 -19.18 3.72 -2.19
N PHE A 255 -18.96 3.31 -0.93
CA PHE A 255 -19.81 3.69 0.19
C PHE A 255 -19.91 5.21 0.35
N TRP A 256 -18.79 5.92 0.42
CA TRP A 256 -18.75 7.36 0.74
C TRP A 256 -19.26 8.27 -0.38
N THR A 257 -19.05 7.88 -1.64
CA THR A 257 -19.45 8.65 -2.83
C THR A 257 -20.88 8.34 -3.28
N GLY A 258 -21.57 7.41 -2.61
CA GLY A 258 -22.88 6.94 -3.10
C GLY A 258 -22.79 6.17 -4.42
N GLY A 259 -21.62 5.61 -4.74
CA GLY A 259 -21.37 4.92 -6.00
C GLY A 259 -21.20 5.86 -7.21
N ASP A 260 -20.91 7.15 -6.99
CA ASP A 260 -20.52 8.05 -8.09
C ASP A 260 -19.14 7.63 -8.63
N ALA A 261 -19.17 6.87 -9.72
CA ALA A 261 -17.97 6.36 -10.39
C ALA A 261 -16.97 7.47 -10.77
N ALA A 262 -17.44 8.66 -11.15
CA ALA A 262 -16.55 9.76 -11.53
C ALA A 262 -15.90 10.40 -10.30
N GLN A 263 -16.64 10.50 -9.19
CA GLN A 263 -16.07 10.94 -7.90
C GLN A 263 -15.08 9.91 -7.36
N MET A 264 -15.40 8.61 -7.45
CA MET A 264 -14.50 7.53 -7.06
C MET A 264 -13.21 7.55 -7.86
N ASP A 265 -13.26 7.75 -9.18
CA ASP A 265 -12.06 7.83 -10.03
C ASP A 265 -11.16 9.00 -9.62
N ARG A 266 -11.73 10.20 -9.43
CA ARG A 266 -10.96 11.37 -8.95
C ARG A 266 -10.31 11.10 -7.60
N LEU A 267 -11.08 10.62 -6.63
CA LEU A 267 -10.57 10.31 -5.29
C LEU A 267 -9.52 9.19 -5.31
N PHE A 268 -9.67 8.18 -6.16
CA PHE A 268 -8.67 7.12 -6.27
C PHE A 268 -7.36 7.65 -6.87
N ARG A 269 -7.43 8.55 -7.86
CA ARG A 269 -6.26 9.22 -8.45
C ARG A 269 -5.51 10.08 -7.44
N ASP A 270 -6.24 10.72 -6.53
CA ASP A 270 -5.68 11.51 -5.43
C ASP A 270 -5.05 10.64 -4.32
N SER A 271 -5.30 9.32 -4.33
CA SER A 271 -4.75 8.39 -3.36
C SER A 271 -3.34 7.92 -3.73
N GLY A 272 -2.56 7.50 -2.72
CA GLY A 272 -1.23 6.91 -2.92
C GLY A 272 -1.23 5.53 -3.58
N LEU A 273 -2.40 4.95 -3.91
CA LEU A 273 -2.49 3.67 -4.64
C LEU A 273 -2.52 3.84 -6.16
N CYS A 274 -2.72 5.06 -6.68
CA CYS A 274 -2.79 5.30 -8.12
C CYS A 274 -1.44 5.06 -8.80
N ARG A 275 -1.46 4.44 -9.99
CA ARG A 275 -0.28 4.10 -10.82
C ARG A 275 -0.70 3.90 -12.27
N GLU A 276 0.26 3.82 -13.20
CA GLU A 276 0.02 3.67 -14.66
C GLU A 276 -1.02 2.60 -15.02
N LYS A 277 -0.97 1.45 -14.33
CA LYS A 277 -1.95 0.36 -14.50
C LYS A 277 -3.41 0.79 -14.30
N TRP A 278 -3.71 1.87 -13.58
CA TRP A 278 -5.07 2.40 -13.45
C TRP A 278 -5.70 2.73 -14.81
N ASP A 279 -4.90 3.29 -15.72
CA ASP A 279 -5.34 3.72 -17.06
C ASP A 279 -5.05 2.69 -18.17
N GLU A 280 -4.39 1.58 -17.84
CA GLU A 280 -4.10 0.51 -18.80
C GLU A 280 -5.37 -0.21 -19.23
N ARG A 281 -5.51 -0.44 -20.55
CA ARG A 281 -6.57 -1.30 -21.09
C ARG A 281 -6.29 -2.75 -20.76
N HIS A 282 -7.11 -3.31 -19.87
CA HIS A 282 -6.90 -4.65 -19.32
C HIS A 282 -7.95 -5.68 -19.74
N PHE A 283 -9.05 -5.24 -20.37
CA PHE A 283 -10.18 -6.09 -20.68
C PHE A 283 -10.51 -6.10 -22.18
N ALA A 284 -11.10 -7.20 -22.64
CA ALA A 284 -11.40 -7.42 -24.06
C ALA A 284 -12.47 -6.47 -24.63
N ASP A 285 -13.25 -5.82 -23.75
CA ASP A 285 -14.21 -4.76 -24.10
C ASP A 285 -13.55 -3.38 -24.26
N GLY A 286 -12.24 -3.27 -24.00
CA GLY A 286 -11.47 -2.05 -24.12
C GLY A 286 -11.46 -1.18 -22.87
N SER A 287 -12.13 -1.61 -21.79
CA SER A 287 -12.11 -0.91 -20.51
C SER A 287 -10.75 -0.95 -19.82
N THR A 288 -10.46 0.10 -19.07
CA THR A 288 -9.26 0.18 -18.23
C THR A 288 -9.40 -0.68 -16.98
N TYR A 289 -8.28 -0.95 -16.32
CA TYR A 289 -8.30 -1.61 -15.01
C TYR A 289 -9.03 -0.78 -13.95
N GLY A 290 -8.83 0.54 -13.92
CA GLY A 290 -9.52 1.44 -12.99
C GLY A 290 -11.04 1.40 -13.18
N GLU A 291 -11.51 1.50 -14.43
CA GLU A 291 -12.93 1.43 -14.77
C GLU A 291 -13.59 0.15 -14.25
N LYS A 292 -12.97 -1.02 -14.49
CA LYS A 292 -13.51 -2.30 -14.00
C LYS A 292 -13.40 -2.47 -12.49
N THR A 293 -12.40 -1.87 -11.86
CA THR A 293 -12.24 -1.92 -10.40
C THR A 293 -13.35 -1.11 -9.72
N ILE A 294 -13.64 0.09 -10.24
CA ILE A 294 -14.78 0.92 -9.80
C ILE A 294 -16.11 0.21 -10.04
N GLU A 295 -16.34 -0.34 -11.25
CA GLU A 295 -17.57 -1.06 -11.59
C GLU A 295 -17.84 -2.21 -10.61
N ARG A 296 -16.81 -3.01 -10.30
CA ARG A 296 -16.90 -4.11 -9.33
C ARG A 296 -17.14 -3.63 -7.90
N ALA A 297 -16.48 -2.55 -7.48
CA ALA A 297 -16.66 -1.99 -6.15
C ALA A 297 -18.09 -1.47 -5.94
N ILE A 298 -18.65 -0.77 -6.93
CA ILE A 298 -20.05 -0.32 -6.90
C ILE A 298 -21.00 -1.52 -6.85
N ALA A 299 -20.78 -2.52 -7.72
CA ALA A 299 -21.63 -3.71 -7.77
C ALA A 299 -21.58 -4.56 -6.48
N GLY A 300 -20.47 -4.51 -5.73
CA GLY A 300 -20.28 -5.20 -4.47
C GLY A 300 -20.68 -4.41 -3.22
N THR A 301 -21.19 -3.19 -3.36
CA THR A 301 -21.56 -2.31 -2.25
C THR A 301 -23.07 -2.22 -2.10
N ASP A 302 -23.60 -2.77 -1.00
CA ASP A 302 -25.05 -2.83 -0.72
C ASP A 302 -25.58 -1.62 0.06
N GLU A 303 -24.71 -0.85 0.70
CA GLU A 303 -25.04 0.32 1.50
C GLU A 303 -24.21 1.54 1.08
N PHE A 304 -24.85 2.71 1.05
CA PHE A 304 -24.23 3.96 0.64
C PHE A 304 -24.38 5.01 1.74
N TYR A 305 -23.44 5.94 1.79
CA TYR A 305 -23.49 7.05 2.71
C TYR A 305 -24.61 8.03 2.31
N GLU A 306 -25.63 8.14 3.15
CA GLU A 306 -26.67 9.18 3.05
C GLU A 306 -26.40 10.27 4.10
N PRO A 307 -26.05 11.50 3.69
CA PRO A 307 -25.89 12.61 4.62
C PRO A 307 -27.24 12.95 5.26
N THR A 308 -27.34 12.83 6.59
CA THR A 308 -28.50 13.28 7.36
C THR A 308 -28.33 14.74 7.79
N GLU A 309 -29.40 15.53 7.87
CA GLU A 309 -29.40 16.98 8.23
C GLU A 309 -28.66 17.33 9.55
N ALA A 310 -28.36 16.35 10.41
CA ALA A 310 -27.53 16.54 11.59
C ALA A 310 -26.04 16.78 11.24
N SER A 311 -25.59 16.28 10.09
CA SER A 311 -24.21 16.32 9.62
C SER A 311 -23.82 17.61 8.90
N GLU A 312 -24.79 18.46 8.56
CA GLU A 312 -24.56 19.75 7.88
C GLU A 312 -24.33 20.91 8.86
N ARG A 313 -24.59 20.71 10.16
CA ARG A 313 -24.52 21.77 11.19
C ARG A 313 -23.14 21.94 11.84
N ASP A 314 -22.18 21.07 11.57
CA ASP A 314 -20.82 21.13 12.15
C ASP A 314 -19.80 21.78 11.21
N ALA A 315 -20.17 22.89 10.56
CA ALA A 315 -19.21 23.79 9.92
C ALA A 315 -18.65 24.77 10.99
N PRO A 316 -17.34 24.85 11.23
CA PRO A 316 -16.81 25.59 12.37
C PRO A 316 -16.76 27.09 12.08
N SER A 317 -17.61 27.87 12.76
CA SER A 317 -17.35 29.29 13.00
C SER A 317 -16.36 29.43 14.14
N ASN A 318 -15.19 29.99 13.82
CA ASN A 318 -14.09 30.32 14.70
C ASN A 318 -14.53 31.05 15.99
N GLN A 319 -14.35 30.43 17.15
CA GLN A 319 -14.12 31.13 18.42
C GLN A 319 -13.52 30.20 19.47
N THR A 320 -12.32 30.58 19.92
CA THR A 320 -11.62 30.12 21.12
C THR A 320 -12.53 30.09 22.35
N ALA A 321 -12.59 28.95 23.05
CA ALA A 321 -12.79 28.91 24.49
C ALA A 321 -12.21 27.61 25.07
N ASN A 322 -11.21 27.81 25.93
CA ASN A 322 -10.63 26.83 26.83
C ASN A 322 -11.65 26.56 27.97
N THR A 323 -11.96 25.29 28.28
CA THR A 323 -12.27 24.83 29.65
C THR A 323 -12.37 23.30 29.74
N ASP A 324 -11.55 22.77 30.63
CA ASP A 324 -11.66 21.55 31.44
C ASP A 324 -13.09 21.11 31.82
N VAL A 325 -13.32 19.80 31.94
CA VAL A 325 -14.01 19.06 33.03
C VAL A 325 -14.57 17.70 32.56
N GLY A 326 -14.05 16.62 33.15
CA GLY A 326 -14.86 15.59 33.82
C GLY A 326 -15.52 14.49 32.98
N THR A 327 -14.93 13.30 33.00
CA THR A 327 -15.51 12.03 32.55
C THR A 327 -16.81 11.70 33.30
N ALA A 328 -17.95 11.81 32.65
CA ALA A 328 -19.24 11.26 33.12
C ALA A 328 -19.45 9.83 32.56
N PRO A 329 -20.07 8.91 33.32
CA PRO A 329 -20.31 7.55 32.84
C PRO A 329 -21.36 7.54 31.70
N PRO A 330 -21.28 6.55 30.78
CA PRO A 330 -22.12 6.50 29.59
C PRO A 330 -23.62 6.42 29.94
N THR A 331 -24.43 7.24 29.27
CA THR A 331 -25.89 7.23 29.43
C THR A 331 -26.49 5.92 28.92
N ALA A 332 -27.62 5.51 29.50
CA ALA A 332 -28.34 4.26 29.18
C ALA A 332 -28.72 4.12 27.68
N THR A 333 -28.82 5.24 26.96
CA THR A 333 -29.05 5.28 25.50
C THR A 333 -27.82 4.84 24.71
N SER A 334 -26.61 5.26 25.13
CA SER A 334 -25.35 4.87 24.47
C SER A 334 -25.03 3.39 24.67
N LEU A 335 -25.32 2.84 25.86
CA LEU A 335 -25.19 1.41 26.17
C LEU A 335 -26.10 0.55 25.30
N ARG A 336 -27.34 0.97 25.07
CA ARG A 336 -28.28 0.24 24.19
C ARG A 336 -27.89 0.30 22.71
N ALA A 337 -27.29 1.40 22.27
CA ALA A 337 -26.77 1.52 20.90
C ALA A 337 -25.54 0.64 20.70
N ALA A 338 -24.62 0.59 21.69
CA ALA A 338 -23.47 -0.30 21.68
C ALA A 338 -23.89 -1.78 21.68
N GLN A 339 -24.85 -2.16 22.53
CA GLN A 339 -25.39 -3.53 22.58
C GLN A 339 -26.07 -3.97 21.27
N ARG A 340 -26.72 -3.04 20.55
CA ARG A 340 -27.29 -3.34 19.23
C ARG A 340 -26.22 -3.56 18.18
N ARG A 341 -25.20 -2.70 18.14
CA ARG A 341 -24.05 -2.85 17.23
C ARG A 341 -23.30 -4.16 17.47
N GLU A 342 -23.11 -4.53 18.73
CA GLU A 342 -22.49 -5.80 19.10
C GLU A 342 -23.35 -7.00 18.64
N ALA A 343 -24.67 -6.94 18.81
CA ALA A 343 -25.58 -7.97 18.31
C ALA A 343 -25.60 -8.07 16.78
N ASP A 344 -25.52 -6.95 16.06
CA ASP A 344 -25.43 -6.93 14.59
C ASP A 344 -24.08 -7.48 14.12
N HIS A 345 -23.00 -7.17 14.81
CA HIS A 345 -21.67 -7.70 14.52
C HIS A 345 -21.59 -9.20 14.73
N LEU A 346 -22.18 -9.72 15.83
CA LEU A 346 -22.26 -11.16 16.09
C LEU A 346 -23.09 -11.90 15.02
N ARG A 347 -24.21 -11.31 14.57
CA ARG A 347 -24.99 -11.88 13.46
C ARG A 347 -24.20 -11.94 12.16
N ARG A 348 -23.40 -10.90 11.88
CA ARG A 348 -22.54 -10.89 10.70
C ARG A 348 -21.42 -11.93 10.78
N ILE A 349 -20.84 -12.13 11.97
CA ILE A 349 -19.86 -13.20 12.20
C ILE A 349 -20.48 -14.56 11.93
N GLU A 350 -21.67 -14.84 12.46
CA GLU A 350 -22.39 -16.11 12.23
C GLU A 350 -22.71 -16.34 10.73
N GLU A 351 -23.10 -15.27 10.02
CA GLU A 351 -23.32 -15.32 8.57
C GLU A 351 -22.03 -15.63 7.79
N LEU A 352 -20.92 -15.00 8.18
CA LEU A 352 -19.61 -15.21 7.57
C LEU A 352 -19.06 -16.61 7.87
N GLU A 353 -19.24 -17.12 9.08
CA GLU A 353 -18.91 -18.49 9.46
C GLU A 353 -19.72 -19.50 8.62
N SER A 354 -21.02 -19.25 8.41
CA SER A 354 -21.84 -20.09 7.54
C SER A 354 -21.39 -20.04 6.08
N LYS A 355 -21.02 -18.86 5.56
CA LYS A 355 -20.49 -18.71 4.20
C LYS A 355 -19.14 -19.41 4.04
N LEU A 356 -18.26 -19.28 5.03
CA LEU A 356 -16.97 -19.95 5.05
C LEU A 356 -17.14 -21.47 5.05
N GLN A 357 -18.05 -22.00 5.87
CA GLN A 357 -18.35 -23.42 5.90
C GLN A 357 -18.89 -23.93 4.55
N ASN A 358 -19.82 -23.20 3.94
CA ASN A 358 -20.33 -23.56 2.62
C ASN A 358 -19.22 -23.56 1.55
N ALA A 359 -18.29 -22.60 1.60
CA ALA A 359 -17.16 -22.55 0.68
C ALA A 359 -16.18 -23.71 0.90
N ILE A 360 -15.94 -24.11 2.15
CA ILE A 360 -15.14 -25.30 2.47
C ILE A 360 -15.81 -26.55 1.90
N ASP A 361 -17.11 -26.71 2.12
CA ASP A 361 -17.86 -27.86 1.60
C ASP A 361 -17.84 -27.92 0.05
N GLU A 362 -17.89 -26.76 -0.61
CA GLU A 362 -17.77 -26.65 -2.07
C GLU A 362 -16.37 -27.01 -2.56
N ILE A 363 -15.31 -26.58 -1.85
CA ILE A 363 -13.93 -26.95 -2.16
C ILE A 363 -13.75 -28.47 -2.05
N ASP A 364 -14.23 -29.08 -0.96
CA ASP A 364 -14.14 -30.54 -0.75
C ASP A 364 -14.87 -31.32 -1.87
N GLN A 365 -16.01 -30.81 -2.32
CA GLN A 365 -16.73 -31.37 -3.46
C GLN A 365 -15.91 -31.26 -4.76
N LEU A 366 -15.38 -30.07 -5.05
CA LEU A 366 -14.59 -29.82 -6.26
C LEU A 366 -13.29 -30.65 -6.28
N GLU A 367 -12.64 -30.84 -5.13
CA GLU A 367 -11.47 -31.72 -5.02
C GLU A 367 -11.82 -33.18 -5.33
N THR A 368 -12.97 -33.65 -4.85
CA THR A 368 -13.48 -34.99 -5.14
C THR A 368 -13.77 -35.17 -6.63
N GLU A 369 -14.43 -34.19 -7.26
CA GLU A 369 -14.70 -34.19 -8.69
C GLU A 369 -13.43 -34.14 -9.53
N LEU A 370 -12.45 -33.33 -9.12
CA LEU A 370 -11.16 -33.20 -9.80
C LEU A 370 -10.38 -34.52 -9.77
N GLU A 371 -10.37 -35.24 -8.64
CA GLU A 371 -9.68 -36.53 -8.55
C GLU A 371 -10.37 -37.60 -9.39
N ALA A 372 -11.71 -37.63 -9.41
CA ALA A 372 -12.47 -38.52 -10.29
C ALA A 372 -12.18 -38.25 -11.77
N GLU A 373 -12.10 -36.98 -12.19
CA GLU A 373 -11.77 -36.61 -13.56
C GLU A 373 -10.31 -36.95 -13.92
N ARG A 374 -9.38 -36.79 -12.96
CA ARG A 374 -7.99 -37.22 -13.13
C ARG A 374 -7.90 -38.73 -13.33
N GLU A 375 -8.64 -39.52 -12.57
CA GLU A 375 -8.69 -40.98 -12.72
C GLU A 375 -9.25 -41.38 -14.09
N ARG A 376 -10.38 -40.77 -14.50
CA ARG A 376 -10.98 -40.99 -15.82
C ARG A 376 -10.01 -40.69 -16.97
N ARG A 377 -9.23 -39.61 -16.84
CA ARG A 377 -8.18 -39.27 -17.83
C ARG A 377 -7.05 -40.29 -17.86
N ARG A 378 -6.64 -40.85 -16.70
CA ARG A 378 -5.64 -41.94 -16.64
C ARG A 378 -6.16 -43.19 -17.35
N GLU A 379 -7.42 -43.57 -17.13
CA GLU A 379 -8.05 -44.72 -17.78
C GLU A 379 -8.13 -44.55 -19.30
N LEU A 380 -8.65 -43.41 -19.77
CA LEU A 380 -8.73 -43.10 -21.20
C LEU A 380 -7.35 -43.10 -21.87
N LYS A 381 -6.33 -42.57 -21.18
CA LYS A 381 -4.96 -42.60 -21.68
C LYS A 381 -4.41 -44.02 -21.77
N ALA A 382 -4.65 -44.85 -20.76
CA ALA A 382 -4.26 -46.26 -20.79
C ALA A 382 -4.98 -47.05 -21.90
N GLU A 383 -6.26 -46.76 -22.15
CA GLU A 383 -7.02 -47.37 -23.24
C GLU A 383 -6.49 -46.94 -24.62
N PHE A 384 -6.17 -45.64 -24.77
CA PHE A 384 -5.57 -45.09 -25.98
C PHE A 384 -4.21 -45.74 -26.27
N ASP A 385 -3.32 -45.82 -25.27
CA ASP A 385 -2.00 -46.42 -25.40
C ASP A 385 -2.09 -47.93 -25.72
N SER A 386 -3.07 -48.64 -25.13
CA SER A 386 -3.33 -50.05 -25.43
C SER A 386 -3.77 -50.28 -26.88
N LYS A 387 -4.71 -49.47 -27.38
CA LYS A 387 -5.19 -49.54 -28.78
C LYS A 387 -4.09 -49.22 -29.79
N HIS A 388 -3.22 -48.26 -29.49
CA HIS A 388 -2.11 -47.90 -30.38
C HIS A 388 -0.99 -48.96 -30.42
N ASN A 389 -0.82 -49.71 -29.32
CA ASN A 389 0.14 -50.81 -29.27
C ASN A 389 -0.36 -52.07 -30.00
N THR A 390 -1.68 -52.30 -30.09
CA THR A 390 -2.25 -53.39 -30.91
C THR A 390 -2.19 -53.09 -32.41
N ASP A 391 -2.40 -51.85 -32.83
CA ASP A 391 -2.40 -51.45 -34.25
C ASP A 391 -0.99 -51.54 -34.88
N SER A 392 0.07 -51.19 -34.12
CA SER A 392 1.47 -51.37 -34.55
C SER A 392 1.90 -52.85 -34.67
N SER A 393 1.16 -53.78 -34.07
CA SER A 393 1.44 -55.22 -34.15
C SER A 393 0.77 -55.90 -35.35
N GLU A 394 -0.36 -55.37 -35.83
CA GLU A 394 -1.07 -55.91 -37.00
C GLU A 394 -0.50 -55.40 -38.34
N GLU A 395 0.07 -54.18 -38.40
CA GLU A 395 0.72 -53.66 -39.61
C GLU A 395 2.02 -54.38 -40.01
N ARG A 396 2.60 -55.22 -39.14
CA ARG A 396 3.81 -56.02 -39.45
C ARG A 396 3.54 -57.40 -40.07
N SER A 397 2.28 -57.75 -40.33
CA SER A 397 1.88 -59.09 -40.80
C SER A 397 1.65 -59.22 -42.32
N TRP A 398 1.75 -58.12 -43.09
CA TRP A 398 1.49 -58.14 -44.54
C TRP A 398 2.69 -57.71 -45.39
N LEU A 399 3.69 -58.59 -45.49
CA LEU A 399 4.61 -58.59 -46.65
C LEU A 399 4.79 -60.04 -47.13
N PRO A 400 4.27 -60.42 -48.32
CA PRO A 400 4.49 -61.74 -48.88
C PRO A 400 5.88 -61.85 -49.53
N TRP A 401 6.35 -63.10 -49.57
CA TRP A 401 7.68 -63.61 -49.89
C TRP A 401 8.16 -63.37 -51.32
#